data_AF-A0A090QQI3-F1
#
_entry.id   AF-A0A090QQI3-F1
#
_cell.length_a   1.000
_cell.length_b   1.000
_cell.length_c   1.000
_cell.angle_alpha   90.00
_cell.angle_beta   90.00
_cell.angle_gamma   90.00
#
_symmetry.space_group_name_H-M   'P 1'
#
loop_
_entity.id
_entity.type
_entity.pdbx_description
1 polymer ?
#
loop_
_entity_poly.entity_id
_entity_poly.type
_entity_poly.pdbx_seq_one_letter_code
_entity_poly.pdbx_strand_id
1 'polypeptide(L)'
;MKMPFTPNLIMAALLAAPTFSFAASSDTSPVTQTAVVEHYADIAHHVYSDALTTAQALDKAIETLIAQPSEANLQQARKAWKQARVPYQQSEVFRFGNAVVDDWEGQLNAWPLDEGLIDYVADDYQYELGNEGAKAILLRAVHYKWAIKKLIPPSSLQNCSPR
;
A
#
# COMPACT_ATOMS: atom_id res chain seq x y z
N MET A 1 66.66 16.25 33.02
CA MET A 1 66.39 14.91 32.47
C MET A 1 65.92 15.08 31.02
N LYS A 2 66.80 14.80 30.04
CA LYS A 2 66.55 15.02 28.61
C LYS A 2 67.11 13.83 27.80
N MET A 3 66.18 13.20 27.07
CA MET A 3 66.31 12.33 25.88
C MET A 3 66.86 10.89 26.10
N PRO A 4 66.52 9.90 25.23
CA PRO A 4 65.88 10.00 23.91
C PRO A 4 64.68 9.07 23.64
N PHE A 5 63.80 9.52 22.75
CA PHE A 5 62.80 8.69 22.06
C PHE A 5 63.46 8.01 20.85
N THR A 6 63.32 6.70 20.73
CA THR A 6 63.66 5.91 19.54
C THR A 6 62.50 5.93 18.54
N PRO A 7 62.75 6.10 17.22
CA PRO A 7 61.73 5.98 16.20
C PRO A 7 61.59 4.51 15.79
N ASN A 8 60.41 3.92 16.02
CA ASN A 8 60.09 2.59 15.52
C ASN A 8 59.62 2.65 14.05
N LEU A 9 60.13 1.68 13.31
CA LEU A 9 60.00 1.46 11.89
C LEU A 9 58.56 1.19 11.43
N ILE A 10 58.19 1.88 10.35
CA ILE A 10 57.43 1.45 9.17
C ILE A 10 56.70 0.10 9.31
N MET A 11 55.36 0.15 9.35
CA MET A 11 54.51 -0.93 8.87
C MET A 11 53.42 -0.30 7.98
N ALA A 12 53.71 -0.24 6.68
CA ALA A 12 52.74 0.14 5.67
C ALA A 12 51.66 -0.95 5.58
N ALA A 13 50.48 -0.68 6.14
CA ALA A 13 49.31 -1.52 5.94
C ALA A 13 48.81 -1.32 4.51
N LEU A 14 48.97 -2.36 3.69
CA LEU A 14 48.48 -2.43 2.32
C LEU A 14 46.94 -2.36 2.34
N LEU A 15 46.38 -1.21 1.98
CA LEU A 15 44.95 -1.04 1.69
C LEU A 15 44.63 -1.80 0.40
N ALA A 16 44.27 -3.08 0.52
CA ALA A 16 43.62 -3.82 -0.55
C ALA A 16 42.18 -3.29 -0.69
N ALA A 17 42.00 -2.28 -1.54
CA ALA A 17 40.68 -1.86 -2.00
C ALA A 17 40.08 -2.99 -2.86
N PRO A 18 38.88 -3.53 -2.56
CA PRO A 18 38.21 -4.43 -3.47
C PRO A 18 37.76 -3.61 -4.68
N THR A 19 38.44 -3.77 -5.80
CA THR A 19 37.97 -3.30 -7.10
C THR A 19 36.76 -4.13 -7.48
N PHE A 20 35.57 -3.66 -7.10
CA PHE A 20 34.33 -4.15 -7.69
C PHE A 20 34.34 -3.76 -9.18
N SER A 21 34.82 -4.67 -10.03
CA SER A 21 34.64 -4.57 -11.47
C SER A 21 33.18 -4.87 -11.77
N PHE A 22 32.37 -3.82 -11.88
CA PHE A 22 31.03 -3.91 -12.45
C PHE A 22 31.22 -4.08 -13.96
N ALA A 23 31.35 -5.32 -14.42
CA ALA A 23 31.29 -5.63 -15.84
C ALA A 23 29.84 -5.43 -16.30
N ALA A 24 29.51 -4.20 -16.72
CA ALA A 24 28.28 -3.93 -17.44
C ALA A 24 28.34 -4.72 -18.75
N SER A 25 27.63 -5.86 -18.80
CA SER A 25 27.38 -6.55 -20.05
C SER A 25 26.46 -5.67 -20.86
N SER A 26 27.01 -4.85 -21.76
CA SER A 26 26.22 -4.15 -22.77
C SER A 26 25.78 -5.18 -23.79
N ASP A 27 24.61 -5.76 -23.58
CA ASP A 27 23.92 -6.57 -24.57
C ASP A 27 23.63 -5.65 -25.77
N THR A 28 24.35 -5.85 -26.87
CA THR A 28 24.23 -5.04 -28.10
C THR A 28 23.14 -5.58 -29.04
N SER A 29 22.38 -6.56 -28.56
CA SER A 29 21.21 -7.10 -29.24
C SER A 29 20.19 -5.98 -29.47
N PRO A 30 19.67 -5.81 -30.70
CA PRO A 30 18.70 -4.75 -30.99
C PRO A 30 17.44 -4.95 -30.15
N VAL A 31 17.01 -3.91 -29.44
CA VAL A 31 15.74 -3.91 -28.71
C VAL A 31 14.61 -4.05 -29.74
N THR A 32 13.93 -5.19 -29.70
CA THR A 32 12.77 -5.46 -30.57
C THR A 32 11.49 -4.98 -29.91
N GLN A 33 10.47 -4.65 -30.71
CA GLN A 33 9.14 -4.30 -30.19
C GLN A 33 8.56 -5.42 -29.31
N THR A 34 8.74 -6.68 -29.72
CA THR A 34 8.30 -7.85 -28.95
C THR A 34 8.96 -7.90 -27.58
N ALA A 35 10.28 -7.73 -27.50
CA ALA A 35 11.01 -7.75 -26.22
C ALA A 35 10.56 -6.63 -25.28
N VAL A 36 10.20 -5.45 -25.81
CA VAL A 36 9.65 -4.34 -25.01
C VAL A 36 8.28 -4.70 -24.44
N VAL A 37 7.40 -5.29 -25.24
CA VAL A 37 6.05 -5.68 -24.81
C VAL A 37 6.10 -6.81 -23.77
N GLU A 38 6.95 -7.81 -23.96
CA GLU A 38 7.17 -8.89 -22.99
C GLU A 38 7.69 -8.33 -21.67
N HIS A 39 8.72 -7.50 -21.72
CA HIS A 39 9.26 -6.89 -20.51
C HIS A 39 8.25 -6.00 -19.79
N TYR A 40 7.43 -5.24 -20.53
CA TYR A 40 6.34 -4.45 -19.95
C TYR A 40 5.32 -5.33 -19.21
N ALA A 41 4.93 -6.46 -19.82
CA ALA A 41 4.03 -7.42 -19.19
C ALA A 41 4.62 -8.05 -17.93
N ASP A 42 5.92 -8.36 -17.93
CA ASP A 42 6.62 -8.88 -16.75
C ASP A 42 6.61 -7.88 -15.60
N ILE A 43 6.91 -6.60 -15.88
CA ILE A 43 6.85 -5.53 -14.88
C ILE A 43 5.43 -5.42 -14.33
N ALA A 44 4.42 -5.35 -15.20
CA ALA A 44 3.02 -5.24 -14.80
C ALA A 44 2.62 -6.40 -13.87
N HIS A 45 2.98 -7.64 -14.24
CA HIS A 45 2.71 -8.84 -13.45
C HIS A 45 3.36 -8.77 -12.05
N HIS A 46 4.62 -8.36 -11.96
CA HIS A 46 5.30 -8.19 -10.67
C HIS A 46 4.64 -7.11 -9.81
N VAL A 47 4.30 -5.96 -10.39
CA VAL A 47 3.66 -4.86 -9.64
C VAL A 47 2.29 -5.27 -9.12
N TYR A 48 1.46 -5.94 -9.93
CA TYR A 48 0.17 -6.47 -9.47
C TYR A 48 0.32 -7.57 -8.41
N SER A 49 1.35 -8.41 -8.50
CA SER A 49 1.64 -9.45 -7.52
C SER A 49 2.01 -8.85 -6.14
N ASP A 50 2.81 -7.78 -6.14
CA ASP A 50 3.16 -7.05 -4.92
C ASP A 50 1.93 -6.35 -4.31
N ALA A 51 1.08 -5.75 -5.15
CA ALA A 51 -0.17 -5.14 -4.73
C ALA A 51 -1.11 -6.18 -4.08
N LEU A 52 -1.26 -7.36 -4.69
CA LEU A 52 -2.06 -8.46 -4.15
C LEU A 52 -1.51 -8.94 -2.80
N THR A 53 -0.21 -9.19 -2.73
CA THR A 53 0.45 -9.71 -1.52
C THR A 53 0.23 -8.77 -0.33
N THR A 54 0.39 -7.46 -0.54
CA THR A 54 0.20 -6.46 0.50
C THR A 54 -1.27 -6.23 0.84
N ALA A 55 -2.19 -6.34 -0.13
CA ALA A 55 -3.62 -6.32 0.12
C ALA A 55 -4.09 -7.49 1.01
N GLN A 56 -3.58 -8.70 0.78
CA GLN A 56 -3.86 -9.86 1.64
C GLN A 56 -3.31 -9.67 3.06
N ALA A 57 -2.15 -9.03 3.21
CA ALA A 57 -1.60 -8.71 4.53
C ALA A 57 -2.46 -7.66 5.27
N LEU A 58 -2.97 -6.65 4.55
CA LEU A 58 -3.93 -5.69 5.06
C LEU A 58 -5.23 -6.37 5.52
N ASP A 59 -5.79 -7.26 4.70
CA ASP A 59 -7.02 -7.99 5.02
C ASP A 59 -6.90 -8.75 6.34
N LYS A 60 -5.82 -9.52 6.54
CA LYS A 60 -5.52 -10.20 7.81
C LYS A 60 -5.39 -9.25 9.00
N ALA A 61 -4.78 -8.08 8.80
CA ALA A 61 -4.64 -7.08 9.86
C ALA A 61 -6.01 -6.48 10.25
N ILE A 62 -6.89 -6.28 9.26
CA ILE A 62 -8.28 -5.85 9.46
C ILE A 62 -9.07 -6.93 10.20
N GLU A 63 -8.99 -8.19 9.79
CA GLU A 63 -9.63 -9.32 10.47
C GLU A 63 -9.19 -9.40 11.95
N THR A 64 -7.89 -9.22 12.21
CA THR A 64 -7.33 -9.21 13.57
C THR A 64 -7.90 -8.06 14.40
N LEU A 65 -7.96 -6.85 13.84
CA LEU A 65 -8.55 -5.67 14.49
C LEU A 65 -10.04 -5.89 14.80
N ILE A 66 -10.79 -6.48 13.87
CA ILE A 66 -12.22 -6.79 14.03
C ILE A 66 -12.42 -7.81 15.15
N ALA A 67 -11.65 -8.90 15.14
CA ALA A 67 -11.77 -9.97 16.12
C ALA A 67 -11.34 -9.52 17.52
N GLN A 68 -10.28 -8.72 17.62
CA GLN A 68 -9.67 -8.27 18.87
C GLN A 68 -9.41 -6.77 18.85
N PRO A 69 -10.42 -5.93 19.09
CA PRO A 69 -10.27 -4.49 19.01
C PRO A 69 -9.34 -3.96 20.09
N SER A 70 -8.22 -3.35 19.69
CA SER A 70 -7.25 -2.70 20.58
C SER A 70 -6.47 -1.61 19.84
N GLU A 71 -5.89 -0.65 20.58
CA GLU A 71 -5.06 0.39 19.97
C GLU A 71 -3.86 -0.20 19.21
N ALA A 72 -3.24 -1.25 19.77
CA ALA A 72 -2.13 -1.95 19.11
C ALA A 72 -2.56 -2.55 17.75
N ASN A 73 -3.72 -3.21 17.70
CA ASN A 73 -4.24 -3.80 16.47
C ASN A 73 -4.70 -2.73 15.47
N LEU A 74 -5.20 -1.59 15.94
CA LEU A 74 -5.55 -0.45 15.08
C LEU A 74 -4.30 0.13 14.40
N GLN A 75 -3.23 0.30 15.16
CA GLN A 75 -1.95 0.77 14.62
C GLN A 75 -1.37 -0.23 13.61
N GLN A 76 -1.51 -1.53 13.86
CA GLN A 76 -1.08 -2.56 12.92
C GLN A 76 -1.88 -2.53 11.62
N ALA A 77 -3.21 -2.37 11.68
CA ALA A 77 -4.05 -2.23 10.49
C ALA A 77 -3.71 -0.96 9.69
N ARG A 78 -3.50 0.18 10.37
CA ARG A 78 -3.06 1.43 9.72
C ARG A 78 -1.70 1.28 9.03
N LYS A 79 -0.75 0.58 9.67
CA LYS A 79 0.55 0.30 9.07
C LYS A 79 0.41 -0.57 7.82
N ALA A 80 -0.35 -1.65 7.91
CA ALA A 80 -0.61 -2.53 6.77
C ALA A 80 -1.30 -1.78 5.62
N TRP A 81 -2.21 -0.85 5.92
CA TRP A 81 -2.87 -0.03 4.91
C TRP A 81 -1.86 0.85 4.16
N LYS A 82 -0.98 1.54 4.88
CA LYS A 82 0.08 2.34 4.26
C LYS A 82 1.00 1.49 3.38
N GLN A 83 1.33 0.28 3.84
CA GLN A 83 2.16 -0.66 3.08
C GLN A 83 1.47 -1.14 1.81
N ALA A 84 0.18 -1.46 1.85
CA ALA A 84 -0.61 -1.86 0.69
C ALA A 84 -0.79 -0.74 -0.34
N ARG A 85 -0.83 0.52 0.11
CA ARG A 85 -0.97 1.67 -0.79
C ARG A 85 0.24 1.89 -1.71
N VAL A 86 1.45 1.52 -1.29
CA VAL A 86 2.67 1.74 -2.09
C VAL A 86 2.64 0.97 -3.41
N PRO A 87 2.53 -0.38 -3.43
CA PRO A 87 2.46 -1.13 -4.69
C PRO A 87 1.14 -0.91 -5.44
N TYR A 88 0.03 -0.61 -4.74
CA TYR A 88 -1.22 -0.21 -5.41
C TYR A 88 -1.00 1.03 -6.31
N GLN A 89 -0.39 2.10 -5.80
CA GLN A 89 -0.16 3.32 -6.58
C GLN A 89 0.76 3.08 -7.79
N GLN A 90 1.74 2.18 -7.65
CA GLN A 90 2.60 1.78 -8.76
C GLN A 90 1.81 1.01 -9.83
N SER A 91 0.78 0.26 -9.44
CA SER A 91 -0.06 -0.50 -10.37
C SER A 91 -0.94 0.38 -11.27
N GLU A 92 -1.21 1.63 -10.88
CA GLU A 92 -2.12 2.53 -11.60
C GLU A 92 -1.64 2.87 -13.01
N VAL A 93 -0.32 2.84 -13.28
CA VAL A 93 0.24 3.09 -14.61
C VAL A 93 -0.17 2.01 -15.63
N PHE A 94 -0.51 0.80 -15.17
CA PHE A 94 -0.92 -0.32 -16.00
C PHE A 94 -2.44 -0.40 -16.22
N ARG A 95 -3.21 0.55 -15.66
CA ARG A 95 -4.65 0.69 -15.93
C ARG A 95 -4.94 1.00 -17.38
N PHE A 96 -4.12 1.87 -17.98
CA PHE A 96 -4.41 2.42 -19.30
C PHE A 96 -4.26 1.33 -20.37
N GLY A 97 -5.35 1.03 -21.08
CA GLY A 97 -5.37 -0.01 -22.11
C GLY A 97 -5.79 -1.39 -21.61
N ASN A 98 -6.16 -1.54 -20.34
CA ASN A 98 -6.70 -2.77 -19.79
C ASN A 98 -8.13 -2.54 -19.28
N ALA A 99 -9.13 -2.81 -20.14
CA ALA A 99 -10.54 -2.63 -19.80
C ALA A 99 -10.96 -3.42 -18.56
N VAL A 100 -10.38 -4.61 -18.36
CA VAL A 100 -10.60 -5.40 -17.16
C VAL A 100 -10.10 -4.67 -15.93
N VAL A 101 -9.00 -3.90 -16.00
CA VAL A 101 -8.48 -3.06 -14.90
C VAL A 101 -9.37 -1.85 -14.61
N ASP A 102 -9.89 -1.24 -15.66
CA ASP A 102 -10.70 -0.03 -15.57
C ASP A 102 -12.06 -0.29 -14.92
N ASP A 103 -12.73 -1.40 -15.26
CA ASP A 103 -14.09 -1.72 -14.81
C ASP A 103 -14.26 -1.90 -13.28
N TRP A 104 -13.19 -2.22 -12.55
CA TRP A 104 -13.19 -2.42 -11.07
C TRP A 104 -12.48 -1.31 -10.30
N GLU A 105 -11.79 -0.38 -10.96
CA GLU A 105 -11.03 0.68 -10.30
C GLU A 105 -11.92 1.57 -9.43
N GLY A 106 -13.12 1.90 -9.93
CA GLY A 106 -14.11 2.68 -9.20
C GLY A 106 -14.61 2.03 -7.91
N GLN A 107 -14.41 0.71 -7.72
CA GLN A 107 -14.74 0.01 -6.48
C GLN A 107 -13.56 -0.05 -5.50
N LEU A 108 -12.33 0.11 -5.99
CA LEU A 108 -11.11 -0.02 -5.21
C LEU A 108 -10.60 1.30 -4.63
N ASN A 109 -10.71 2.39 -5.40
CA ASN A 109 -10.08 3.68 -5.08
C ASN A 109 -11.00 4.87 -5.40
N ALA A 110 -12.31 4.70 -5.15
CA ALA A 110 -13.29 5.75 -5.32
C ALA A 110 -12.89 7.02 -4.57
N TRP A 111 -12.85 8.13 -5.30
CA TRP A 111 -12.71 9.48 -4.76
C TRP A 111 -13.42 10.47 -5.71
N PRO A 112 -14.20 11.45 -5.21
CA PRO A 112 -14.49 11.75 -3.80
C PRO A 112 -15.39 10.71 -3.13
N LEU A 113 -15.25 10.57 -1.81
CA LEU A 113 -16.17 9.79 -0.98
C LEU A 113 -17.36 10.65 -0.57
N ASP A 114 -18.53 10.03 -0.49
CA ASP A 114 -19.68 10.62 0.18
C ASP A 114 -19.56 10.31 1.68
N GLU A 115 -18.97 11.23 2.43
CA GLU A 115 -18.65 11.05 3.85
C GLU A 115 -19.91 10.92 4.71
N GLY A 116 -21.04 11.51 4.29
CA GLY A 116 -22.34 11.39 4.96
C GLY A 116 -22.90 9.96 4.92
N LEU A 117 -22.50 9.17 3.93
CA LEU A 117 -22.85 7.75 3.77
C LEU A 117 -21.98 6.79 4.60
N ILE A 118 -20.84 7.23 5.10
CA ILE A 118 -19.91 6.40 5.88
C ILE A 118 -20.29 6.39 7.37
N ASP A 119 -20.99 7.42 7.86
CA ASP A 119 -21.33 7.57 9.28
C ASP A 119 -22.50 6.68 9.74
N TYR A 120 -23.33 6.19 8.81
CA TYR A 120 -24.40 5.23 9.09
C TYR A 120 -24.53 4.14 8.02
N VAL A 121 -24.40 2.87 8.44
CA VAL A 121 -24.75 1.69 7.66
C VAL A 121 -26.27 1.47 7.73
N ALA A 122 -27.04 2.46 7.30
CA ALA A 122 -28.50 2.37 7.17
C ALA A 122 -28.84 1.78 5.80
N ASP A 123 -29.69 0.76 5.79
CA ASP A 123 -29.97 -0.04 4.59
C ASP A 123 -30.94 0.70 3.62
N ASP A 124 -31.39 1.93 3.94
CA ASP A 124 -32.50 2.65 3.30
C ASP A 124 -32.18 4.09 2.81
N TYR A 125 -30.90 4.47 2.63
CA TYR A 125 -30.54 5.82 2.17
C TYR A 125 -30.66 6.03 0.65
N GLN A 126 -31.13 7.22 0.24
CA GLN A 126 -31.21 7.69 -1.14
C GLN A 126 -29.94 8.50 -1.46
N TYR A 127 -29.10 8.02 -2.38
CA TYR A 127 -27.83 8.66 -2.76
C TYR A 127 -28.00 10.13 -3.20
N GLU A 128 -27.11 11.02 -2.74
CA GLU A 128 -27.06 12.40 -3.21
C GLU A 128 -26.48 12.44 -4.64
N LEU A 129 -27.23 13.09 -5.54
CA LEU A 129 -26.84 13.60 -6.86
C LEU A 129 -25.76 12.80 -7.65
N GLY A 130 -26.06 11.55 -8.02
CA GLY A 130 -25.36 10.87 -9.14
C GLY A 130 -23.97 10.30 -8.85
N ASN A 131 -23.58 10.12 -7.58
CA ASN A 131 -22.34 9.41 -7.23
C ASN A 131 -22.55 7.88 -7.20
N GLU A 132 -22.37 7.20 -8.33
CA GLU A 132 -22.43 5.72 -8.39
C GLU A 132 -21.38 5.03 -7.50
N GLY A 133 -20.25 5.70 -7.21
CA GLY A 133 -19.19 5.18 -6.33
C GLY A 133 -19.65 4.99 -4.87
N ALA A 134 -20.70 5.69 -4.46
CA ALA A 134 -21.36 5.50 -3.16
C ALA A 134 -21.91 4.07 -2.96
N LYS A 135 -22.36 3.41 -4.04
CA LYS A 135 -22.93 2.05 -3.96
C LYS A 135 -21.88 0.99 -3.60
N ALA A 136 -20.64 1.17 -4.04
CA ALA A 136 -19.55 0.23 -3.75
C ALA A 136 -19.14 0.23 -2.27
N ILE A 137 -19.30 1.38 -1.59
CA ILE A 137 -18.96 1.57 -0.17
C ILE A 137 -19.94 0.81 0.74
N LEU A 138 -21.23 0.81 0.39
CA LEU A 138 -22.30 0.13 1.15
C LEU A 138 -22.07 -1.39 1.28
N LEU A 139 -21.68 -2.07 0.19
CA LEU A 139 -21.50 -3.53 0.18
C LEU A 139 -20.41 -4.03 1.15
N ARG A 140 -19.33 -3.28 1.36
CA ARG A 140 -18.26 -3.64 2.30
C ARG A 140 -18.63 -3.30 3.75
N ALA A 141 -19.33 -2.19 3.99
CA ALA A 141 -19.73 -1.77 5.33
C ALA A 141 -20.73 -2.74 5.98
N VAL A 142 -21.64 -3.35 5.19
CA VAL A 142 -22.60 -4.35 5.67
C VAL A 142 -21.89 -5.60 6.20
N HIS A 143 -20.73 -5.98 5.63
CA HIS A 143 -19.96 -7.16 6.06
C HIS A 143 -19.26 -6.98 7.42
N TYR A 144 -18.99 -5.73 7.84
CA TYR A 144 -18.22 -5.41 9.06
C TYR A 144 -19.03 -4.67 10.14
N LYS A 145 -20.36 -4.54 9.96
CA LYS A 145 -21.32 -3.82 10.83
C LYS A 145 -21.23 -4.20 12.31
N TRP A 146 -20.80 -5.43 12.63
CA TRP A 146 -20.63 -5.92 14.01
C TRP A 146 -19.39 -5.39 14.72
N ALA A 147 -18.27 -5.21 14.02
CA ALA A 147 -16.99 -4.81 14.63
C ALA A 147 -16.90 -3.31 14.91
N ILE A 148 -17.49 -2.49 14.03
CA ILE A 148 -17.52 -1.02 14.19
C ILE A 148 -18.33 -0.61 15.43
N LYS A 149 -19.47 -1.27 15.68
CA LYS A 149 -20.30 -1.03 16.89
C LYS A 149 -19.58 -1.29 18.22
N LYS A 150 -18.51 -2.10 18.23
CA LYS A 150 -17.76 -2.46 19.44
C LYS A 150 -16.61 -1.50 19.76
N LEU A 151 -16.17 -0.73 18.76
CA LEU A 151 -15.05 0.22 18.86
C LEU A 151 -15.48 1.64 19.23
N ILE A 152 -16.75 2.00 19.05
CA ILE A 152 -17.27 3.34 19.35
C ILE A 152 -18.05 3.27 20.68
N PRO A 153 -17.54 3.85 21.79
CA PRO A 153 -18.28 3.88 23.04
C PRO A 153 -19.58 4.70 22.89
N PRO A 154 -20.69 4.32 23.55
CA PRO A 154 -21.98 5.01 23.42
C PRO A 154 -21.93 6.52 23.73
N SER A 155 -20.94 6.94 24.53
CA SER A 155 -20.77 8.33 24.97
C SER A 155 -20.20 9.26 23.90
N SER A 156 -19.59 8.77 22.83
CA SER A 156 -19.09 9.62 21.73
C SER A 156 -20.15 9.99 20.69
N LEU A 157 -21.34 9.39 20.77
CA LEU A 157 -22.43 9.59 19.81
C LEU A 157 -23.50 10.59 20.28
N GLN A 158 -23.44 11.07 21.52
CA GLN A 158 -24.45 11.98 22.09
C GLN A 158 -24.31 13.45 21.65
N ASN A 159 -23.20 13.82 21.01
CA ASN A 159 -22.94 15.21 20.60
C ASN A 159 -23.10 15.50 19.10
N CYS A 160 -23.45 14.49 18.29
CA CYS A 160 -23.81 14.72 16.89
C CYS A 160 -25.30 15.01 16.81
N SER A 161 -25.69 16.24 17.17
CA SER A 161 -26.99 16.80 16.77
C SER A 161 -26.96 17.02 15.27
N PRO A 162 -28.00 16.63 14.52
CA PRO A 162 -28.09 16.94 13.10
C PRO A 162 -28.14 18.47 12.95
N ARG A 163 -27.19 19.01 12.20
CA ARG A 163 -27.27 20.34 11.60
C ARG A 163 -27.17 20.19 10.10
#